data_AF-A0A5B9PAD0-F1
#
_entry.id   AF-A0A5B9PAD0-F1
#
_cell.length_a   1.000
_cell.length_b   1.000
_cell.length_c   1.000
_cell.angle_alpha   90.00
_cell.angle_beta   90.00
_cell.angle_gamma   90.00
#
_symmetry.space_group_name_H-M   'P 1'
#
loop_
_entity.id
_entity.type
_entity.pdbx_description
1 polymer ?
#
loop_
_entity_poly.entity_id
_entity_poly.type
_entity_poly.pdbx_seq_one_letter_code
_entity_poly.pdbx_strand_id
1 'polypeptide(L)'
;MRSFAAASLIFVIASFQLANVQLANAQQKSIVETAVGAGNFNTLVAAVKAAGLVDALAGDQQLTVFAPTDEAFEKLDPVLLQSLLQPENRDQLKAILTYHVVPGRVKASDAYGLNAADSLQGQRLNLKLREELPLVNDASLVATDIECRNGIIHVVDEVLLPATKTIPEIAVEAGVFNTLVAAASAADLVDVLGGEGPFTVFAPADEAFAKLPAGTVESLLLPENKQKLADILKYHVVAGRVYDEQAVKSRSANTLLGRSVQVKFAAAGLMVNDATVTSKNVEASNGVIHIVDSVLLPPSAMSAGEALAILESAIDRGVPVYNSGHHAQCCDLYSNALNQVKDAGVDGMQNYVSTVASNAMHNASQTVNDADRAWALRRGIDSLRVRFGSAMVR
;
A
#
# COMPACT_ATOMS: atom_id res chain seq x y z
N MET A 1 -81.57 -0.88 23.98
CA MET A 1 -80.39 -1.76 23.85
C MET A 1 -79.99 -1.74 22.37
N ARG A 2 -79.14 -0.77 21.96
CA ARG A 2 -77.70 -0.93 21.66
C ARG A 2 -77.48 -1.99 20.57
N SER A 3 -77.43 -1.63 19.28
CA SER A 3 -76.43 -0.83 18.53
C SER A 3 -75.08 -1.55 18.36
N PHE A 4 -74.56 -1.46 17.13
CA PHE A 4 -73.22 -1.80 16.63
C PHE A 4 -72.98 -3.20 16.06
N ALA A 5 -73.53 -3.42 14.86
CA ALA A 5 -72.82 -4.13 13.80
C ALA A 5 -72.09 -3.08 12.92
N ALA A 6 -70.95 -3.45 12.33
CA ALA A 6 -70.06 -2.67 11.47
C ALA A 6 -69.01 -1.77 12.19
N ALA A 7 -67.90 -2.38 12.61
CA ALA A 7 -66.57 -1.74 12.66
C ALA A 7 -65.51 -2.75 13.12
N SER A 8 -65.04 -3.67 12.27
CA SER A 8 -63.79 -4.42 12.55
C SER A 8 -63.14 -5.12 11.35
N LEU A 9 -63.52 -4.80 10.11
CA LEU A 9 -62.90 -5.39 8.91
C LEU A 9 -62.20 -4.35 8.01
N ILE A 10 -61.70 -3.25 8.59
CA ILE A 10 -60.92 -2.24 7.86
C ILE A 10 -59.54 -2.01 8.49
N PHE A 11 -59.28 -2.49 9.72
CA PHE A 11 -58.02 -2.18 10.41
C PHE A 11 -56.84 -3.15 10.17
N VAL A 12 -57.07 -4.30 9.54
CA VAL A 12 -56.00 -5.30 9.26
C VAL A 12 -55.37 -5.12 7.87
N ILE A 13 -56.04 -4.42 6.94
CA ILE A 13 -55.45 -4.12 5.61
C ILE A 13 -54.58 -2.85 5.68
N ALA A 14 -54.94 -1.87 6.51
CA ALA A 14 -54.16 -0.64 6.67
C ALA A 14 -52.80 -0.87 7.36
N SER A 15 -52.72 -1.82 8.31
CA SER A 15 -51.50 -2.13 9.06
C SER A 15 -50.51 -3.01 8.28
N PHE A 16 -50.98 -3.78 7.29
CA PHE A 16 -50.10 -4.48 6.33
C PHE A 16 -49.64 -3.57 5.18
N GLN A 17 -50.40 -2.54 4.83
CA GLN A 17 -49.98 -1.51 3.87
C GLN A 17 -48.96 -0.54 4.47
N LEU A 18 -49.06 -0.18 5.75
CA LEU A 18 -48.12 0.75 6.40
C LEU A 18 -46.68 0.19 6.52
N ALA A 19 -46.51 -1.10 6.82
CA ALA A 19 -45.18 -1.73 6.84
C ALA A 19 -44.52 -1.78 5.44
N ASN A 20 -45.32 -2.05 4.39
CA ASN A 20 -44.84 -2.04 3.01
C ASN A 20 -44.58 -0.62 2.47
N VAL A 21 -45.33 0.39 2.93
CA VAL A 21 -45.07 1.79 2.58
C VAL A 21 -43.79 2.30 3.24
N GLN A 22 -43.47 1.85 4.47
CA GLN A 22 -42.23 2.26 5.15
C GLN A 22 -40.97 1.65 4.52
N LEU A 23 -41.04 0.38 4.08
CA LEU A 23 -39.99 -0.29 3.31
C LEU A 23 -39.85 0.26 1.87
N ALA A 24 -40.96 0.58 1.20
CA ALA A 24 -40.93 1.17 -0.14
C ALA A 24 -40.42 2.63 -0.17
N ASN A 25 -40.62 3.39 0.91
CA ASN A 25 -40.24 4.81 0.98
C ASN A 25 -38.74 5.02 1.28
N ALA A 26 -38.04 4.03 1.87
CA ALA A 26 -36.58 4.05 2.00
C ALA A 26 -35.89 3.91 0.62
N GLN A 27 -36.49 3.12 -0.29
CA GLN A 27 -35.95 2.83 -1.61
C GLN A 27 -35.96 4.04 -2.59
N GLN A 28 -36.73 5.09 -2.31
CA GLN A 28 -36.76 6.32 -3.12
C GLN A 28 -35.86 7.45 -2.60
N LYS A 29 -35.50 7.42 -1.31
CA LYS A 29 -34.73 8.48 -0.67
C LYS A 29 -33.24 8.28 -0.89
N SER A 30 -32.50 9.37 -1.06
CA SER A 30 -31.03 9.32 -1.08
C SER A 30 -30.48 8.92 0.29
N ILE A 31 -29.19 8.57 0.35
CA ILE A 31 -28.47 8.31 1.61
C ILE A 31 -28.65 9.47 2.60
N VAL A 32 -28.50 10.71 2.13
CA VAL A 32 -28.60 11.91 2.97
C VAL A 32 -30.03 12.10 3.48
N GLU A 33 -31.04 11.92 2.63
CA GLU A 33 -32.46 12.02 3.01
C GLU A 33 -32.87 10.92 3.99
N THR A 34 -32.31 9.73 3.84
CA THR A 34 -32.55 8.58 4.74
C THR A 34 -31.94 8.85 6.11
N ALA A 35 -30.70 9.37 6.17
CA ALA A 35 -30.05 9.75 7.42
C ALA A 35 -30.81 10.87 8.15
N VAL A 36 -31.28 11.90 7.43
CA VAL A 36 -32.12 12.96 8.01
C VAL A 36 -33.46 12.41 8.51
N GLY A 37 -34.06 11.48 7.78
CA GLY A 37 -35.35 10.90 8.12
C GLY A 37 -35.33 9.93 9.31
N ALA A 38 -34.17 9.35 9.64
CA ALA A 38 -34.02 8.41 10.76
C ALA A 38 -33.93 9.12 12.13
N GLY A 39 -33.51 10.39 12.17
CA GLY A 39 -33.53 11.24 13.36
C GLY A 39 -32.41 11.00 14.39
N ASN A 40 -31.57 9.98 14.20
CA ASN A 40 -30.46 9.59 15.08
C ASN A 40 -29.05 9.82 14.44
N PHE A 41 -28.99 10.58 13.35
CA PHE A 41 -27.75 10.90 12.60
C PHE A 41 -27.53 12.41 12.49
N ASN A 42 -27.98 13.20 13.47
CA ASN A 42 -27.98 14.66 13.36
C ASN A 42 -26.55 15.20 13.27
N THR A 43 -25.63 14.62 14.05
CA THR A 43 -24.22 14.98 14.08
C THR A 43 -23.53 14.64 12.76
N LEU A 44 -23.82 13.46 12.21
CA LEU A 44 -23.30 13.04 10.90
C LEU A 44 -23.78 13.97 9.78
N VAL A 45 -25.08 14.31 9.74
CA VAL A 45 -25.63 15.23 8.74
C VAL A 45 -25.00 16.62 8.86
N ALA A 46 -24.78 17.11 10.09
CA ALA A 46 -24.08 18.37 10.32
C ALA A 46 -22.63 18.32 9.81
N ALA A 47 -21.91 17.24 10.09
CA ALA A 47 -20.54 17.03 9.61
C ALA A 47 -20.46 16.96 8.08
N VAL A 48 -21.37 16.24 7.42
CA VAL A 48 -21.45 16.15 5.95
C VAL A 48 -21.72 17.52 5.31
N LYS A 49 -22.60 18.32 5.92
CA LYS A 49 -22.85 19.71 5.50
C LYS A 49 -21.60 20.59 5.69
N ALA A 50 -20.95 20.49 6.85
CA ALA A 50 -19.73 21.24 7.15
C ALA A 50 -18.57 20.88 6.20
N ALA A 51 -18.42 19.61 5.83
CA ALA A 51 -17.43 19.14 4.86
C ALA A 51 -17.80 19.47 3.41
N GLY A 52 -19.07 19.79 3.12
CA GLY A 52 -19.57 20.03 1.77
C GLY A 52 -19.64 18.78 0.90
N LEU A 53 -19.92 17.63 1.53
CA LEU A 53 -20.03 16.33 0.85
C LEU A 53 -21.48 15.97 0.50
N VAL A 54 -22.44 16.85 0.76
CA VAL A 54 -23.88 16.61 0.51
C VAL A 54 -24.12 16.20 -0.94
N ASP A 55 -23.61 16.96 -1.90
CA ASP A 55 -23.84 16.69 -3.32
C ASP A 55 -23.14 15.40 -3.78
N ALA A 56 -21.96 15.09 -3.22
CA ALA A 56 -21.24 13.86 -3.52
C ALA A 56 -21.99 12.61 -3.03
N LEU A 57 -22.60 12.69 -1.84
CA LEU A 57 -23.38 11.59 -1.24
C LEU A 57 -24.83 11.53 -1.71
N ALA A 58 -25.33 12.58 -2.36
CA ALA A 58 -26.67 12.62 -2.98
C ALA A 58 -26.65 12.26 -4.47
N GLY A 59 -25.47 12.13 -5.09
CA GLY A 59 -25.32 11.74 -6.48
C GLY A 59 -25.83 10.32 -6.79
N ASP A 60 -25.91 9.98 -8.08
CA ASP A 60 -26.40 8.68 -8.55
C ASP A 60 -25.38 7.52 -8.42
N GLN A 61 -24.19 7.80 -7.85
CA GLN A 61 -23.20 6.76 -7.59
C GLN A 61 -23.71 5.82 -6.51
N GLN A 62 -23.56 4.51 -6.74
CA GLN A 62 -23.88 3.48 -5.75
C GLN A 62 -22.79 3.48 -4.67
N LEU A 63 -23.16 3.80 -3.44
CA LEU A 63 -22.25 3.89 -2.30
C LEU A 63 -22.73 3.03 -1.12
N THR A 64 -21.79 2.61 -0.28
CA THR A 64 -22.08 2.02 1.03
C THR A 64 -21.54 2.95 2.09
N VAL A 65 -22.40 3.42 2.99
CA VAL A 65 -22.03 4.38 4.05
C VAL A 65 -22.13 3.72 5.41
N PHE A 66 -21.03 3.68 6.13
CA PHE A 66 -21.01 3.34 7.55
C PHE A 66 -21.36 4.59 8.35
N ALA A 67 -22.61 4.71 8.78
CA ALA A 67 -23.14 5.87 9.47
C ALA A 67 -23.03 5.70 10.99
N PRO A 68 -22.13 6.42 11.68
CA PRO A 68 -22.10 6.45 13.13
C PRO A 68 -23.35 7.13 13.69
N THR A 69 -23.93 6.56 14.76
CA THR A 69 -25.04 7.18 15.48
C THR A 69 -24.60 8.40 16.28
N ASP A 70 -25.53 9.24 16.71
CA ASP A 70 -25.22 10.37 17.61
C ASP A 70 -24.51 9.89 18.90
N GLU A 71 -24.87 8.71 19.45
CA GLU A 71 -24.19 8.11 20.60
C GLU A 71 -22.75 7.69 20.29
N ALA A 72 -22.46 7.27 19.05
CA ALA A 72 -21.10 6.96 18.61
C ALA A 72 -20.20 8.21 18.61
N PHE A 73 -20.76 9.38 18.27
CA PHE A 73 -20.06 10.66 18.37
C PHE A 73 -19.87 11.12 19.82
N GLU A 74 -20.81 10.79 20.72
CA GLU A 74 -20.66 11.08 22.16
C GLU A 74 -19.55 10.26 22.83
N LYS A 75 -19.23 9.08 22.30
CA LYS A 75 -18.08 8.28 22.74
C LYS A 75 -16.73 8.89 22.35
N LEU A 76 -16.69 9.77 21.34
CA LEU A 76 -15.46 10.45 20.96
C LEU A 76 -15.06 11.49 22.02
N ASP A 77 -13.76 11.75 22.12
CA ASP A 77 -13.26 12.82 22.97
C ASP A 77 -13.90 14.17 22.54
N PRO A 78 -14.53 14.91 23.48
CA PRO A 78 -15.22 16.16 23.15
C PRO A 78 -14.29 17.23 22.57
N VAL A 79 -13.01 17.25 22.97
CA VAL A 79 -12.00 18.18 22.45
C VAL A 79 -11.67 17.83 21.00
N LEU A 80 -11.50 16.55 20.70
CA LEU A 80 -11.31 16.08 19.32
C LEU A 80 -12.51 16.42 18.45
N LEU A 81 -13.74 16.12 18.91
CA LEU A 81 -14.96 16.41 18.13
C LEU A 81 -15.10 17.91 17.84
N GLN A 82 -14.89 18.76 18.85
CA GLN A 82 -14.96 20.21 18.65
C GLN A 82 -13.87 20.70 17.70
N SER A 83 -12.67 20.13 17.77
CA SER A 83 -11.58 20.45 16.84
C SER A 83 -11.92 20.02 15.41
N LEU A 84 -12.49 18.83 15.20
CA LEU A 84 -12.85 18.34 13.86
C LEU A 84 -13.94 19.17 13.18
N LEU A 85 -14.84 19.79 13.96
CA LEU A 85 -15.90 20.66 13.43
C LEU A 85 -15.43 22.09 13.12
N GLN A 86 -14.19 22.44 13.46
CA GLN A 86 -13.62 23.74 13.14
C GLN A 86 -13.36 23.87 11.62
N PRO A 87 -13.62 25.04 11.00
CA PRO A 87 -13.38 25.27 9.57
C PRO A 87 -11.95 24.95 9.13
N GLU A 88 -10.97 25.16 10.02
CA GLU A 88 -9.55 24.89 9.79
C GLU A 88 -9.26 23.40 9.59
N ASN A 89 -10.08 22.50 10.17
CA ASN A 89 -9.92 21.05 10.08
C ASN A 89 -10.87 20.40 9.07
N ARG A 90 -11.44 21.19 8.16
CA ARG A 90 -12.38 20.70 7.14
C ARG A 90 -11.80 19.55 6.29
N ASP A 91 -10.51 19.59 5.97
CA ASP A 91 -9.87 18.52 5.19
C ASP A 91 -9.76 17.21 6.00
N GLN A 92 -9.50 17.30 7.30
CA GLN A 92 -9.51 16.14 8.19
C GLN A 92 -10.93 15.56 8.32
N LEU A 93 -11.93 16.43 8.50
CA LEU A 93 -13.33 16.01 8.55
C LEU A 93 -13.75 15.34 7.25
N LYS A 94 -13.35 15.89 6.11
CA LYS A 94 -13.59 15.30 4.79
C LYS A 94 -12.96 13.92 4.69
N ALA A 95 -11.70 13.76 5.13
CA ALA A 95 -11.01 12.47 5.11
C ALA A 95 -11.69 11.42 6.01
N ILE A 96 -12.14 11.80 7.21
CA ILE A 96 -12.90 10.91 8.11
C ILE A 96 -14.21 10.50 7.45
N LEU A 97 -14.96 11.45 6.88
CA LEU A 97 -16.24 11.14 6.24
C LEU A 97 -16.06 10.27 4.99
N THR A 98 -15.03 10.50 4.17
CA THR A 98 -14.75 9.62 3.03
C THR A 98 -14.20 8.26 3.45
N TYR A 99 -13.62 8.13 4.64
CA TYR A 99 -13.21 6.84 5.20
C TYR A 99 -14.41 5.95 5.58
N HIS A 100 -15.52 6.56 6.00
CA HIS A 100 -16.78 5.86 6.28
C HIS A 100 -17.55 5.42 5.02
N VAL A 101 -17.10 5.82 3.83
CA VAL A 101 -17.80 5.59 2.58
C VAL A 101 -17.00 4.61 1.72
N VAL A 102 -17.66 3.56 1.27
CA VAL A 102 -17.11 2.55 0.36
C VAL A 102 -17.82 2.66 -1.00
N PRO A 103 -17.08 2.67 -2.12
CA PRO A 103 -17.68 2.64 -3.44
C PRO A 103 -18.36 1.29 -3.71
N GLY A 104 -19.56 1.34 -4.32
CA GLY A 104 -20.35 0.16 -4.62
C GLY A 104 -21.42 -0.14 -3.57
N ARG A 105 -22.36 -1.01 -3.95
CA ARG A 105 -23.46 -1.45 -3.09
C ARG A 105 -23.05 -2.77 -2.42
N VAL A 106 -22.71 -2.72 -1.14
CA VAL A 106 -22.25 -3.88 -0.37
C VAL A 106 -23.28 -4.16 0.73
N LYS A 107 -24.02 -5.26 0.58
CA LYS A 107 -24.91 -5.77 1.63
C LYS A 107 -24.09 -6.37 2.76
N ALA A 108 -24.63 -6.46 3.97
CA ALA A 108 -23.94 -7.09 5.10
C ALA A 108 -23.57 -8.53 4.77
N SER A 109 -24.50 -9.28 4.16
CA SER A 109 -24.25 -10.65 3.68
C SER A 109 -23.06 -10.78 2.74
N ASP A 110 -22.87 -9.82 1.82
CA ASP A 110 -21.73 -9.78 0.89
C ASP A 110 -20.46 -9.25 1.56
N ALA A 111 -20.60 -8.30 2.50
CA ALA A 111 -19.50 -7.71 3.27
C ALA A 111 -18.72 -8.76 4.04
N TYR A 112 -19.42 -9.75 4.61
CA TYR A 112 -18.81 -10.87 5.35
C TYR A 112 -17.88 -11.73 4.48
N GLY A 113 -18.16 -11.84 3.19
CA GLY A 113 -17.34 -12.62 2.26
C GLY A 113 -16.09 -11.87 1.79
N LEU A 114 -16.03 -10.55 1.98
CA LEU A 114 -14.98 -9.70 1.42
C LEU A 114 -13.76 -9.54 2.33
N ASN A 115 -13.87 -9.83 3.64
CA ASN A 115 -12.88 -9.61 4.70
C ASN A 115 -12.41 -8.15 4.89
N ALA A 116 -12.45 -7.31 3.86
CA ALA A 116 -12.12 -5.90 3.93
C ALA A 116 -12.53 -5.16 2.64
N ALA A 117 -12.75 -3.85 2.74
CA ALA A 117 -13.19 -2.98 1.64
C ALA A 117 -12.36 -1.69 1.57
N ASP A 118 -12.09 -1.20 0.36
CA ASP A 118 -11.37 0.06 0.17
C ASP A 118 -12.34 1.25 0.34
N SER A 119 -12.00 2.20 1.21
CA SER A 119 -12.80 3.42 1.38
C SER A 119 -12.52 4.44 0.27
N LEU A 120 -13.40 5.44 0.11
CA LEU A 120 -13.17 6.58 -0.79
C LEU A 120 -11.98 7.45 -0.37
N GLN A 121 -11.54 7.36 0.90
CA GLN A 121 -10.33 8.03 1.36
C GLN A 121 -9.05 7.34 0.84
N GLY A 122 -9.12 6.04 0.54
CA GLY A 122 -8.01 5.23 0.03
C GLY A 122 -7.42 4.24 1.04
N GLN A 123 -7.68 4.43 2.34
CA GLN A 123 -7.38 3.42 3.36
C GLN A 123 -8.43 2.31 3.39
N ARG A 124 -8.03 1.13 3.87
CA ARG A 124 -8.89 -0.05 3.91
C ARG A 124 -9.70 -0.12 5.21
N LEU A 125 -10.94 -0.56 5.09
CA LEU A 125 -11.82 -0.94 6.19
C LEU A 125 -11.75 -2.44 6.38
N ASN A 126 -11.43 -2.89 7.58
CA ASN A 126 -11.34 -4.31 7.92
C ASN A 126 -12.74 -4.84 8.27
N LEU A 127 -13.25 -5.84 7.56
CA LEU A 127 -14.60 -6.37 7.76
C LEU A 127 -14.49 -7.74 8.41
N LYS A 128 -14.87 -7.86 9.68
CA LYS A 128 -14.74 -9.09 10.45
C LYS A 128 -16.08 -9.51 11.04
N LEU A 129 -16.21 -10.79 11.32
CA LEU A 129 -17.28 -11.37 12.13
C LEU A 129 -16.68 -11.83 13.45
N ARG A 130 -17.18 -11.30 14.57
CA ARG A 130 -16.84 -11.76 15.91
C ARG A 130 -18.10 -12.18 16.62
N GLU A 131 -18.20 -13.44 17.01
CA GLU A 131 -19.35 -13.97 17.77
C GLU A 131 -20.70 -13.63 17.10
N GLU A 132 -20.76 -13.79 15.76
CA GLU A 132 -21.93 -13.46 14.91
C GLU A 132 -22.26 -11.96 14.79
N LEU A 133 -21.45 -11.07 15.38
CA LEU A 133 -21.56 -9.63 15.19
C LEU A 133 -20.65 -9.14 14.05
N PRO A 134 -21.21 -8.48 13.01
CA PRO A 134 -20.44 -7.68 12.06
C PRO A 134 -19.59 -6.62 12.78
N LEU A 135 -18.31 -6.55 12.42
CA LEU A 135 -17.39 -5.51 12.82
C LEU A 135 -16.78 -4.83 11.59
N VAL A 136 -16.69 -3.51 11.61
CA VAL A 136 -15.91 -2.70 10.67
C VAL A 136 -14.77 -2.05 11.47
N ASN A 137 -13.54 -2.43 11.15
CA ASN A 137 -12.37 -2.27 12.00
C ASN A 137 -12.64 -2.91 13.38
N ASP A 138 -12.97 -2.07 14.37
CA ASP A 138 -13.34 -2.48 15.72
C ASP A 138 -14.76 -2.02 16.10
N ALA A 139 -15.44 -1.28 15.23
CA ALA A 139 -16.79 -0.78 15.43
C ALA A 139 -17.84 -1.85 15.11
N SER A 140 -18.86 -1.99 15.96
CA SER A 140 -19.95 -2.94 15.78
C SER A 140 -21.06 -2.35 14.91
N LEU A 141 -21.61 -3.14 13.99
CA LEU A 141 -22.76 -2.71 13.22
C LEU A 141 -24.05 -2.93 14.03
N VAL A 142 -24.73 -1.85 14.38
CA VAL A 142 -25.97 -1.84 15.17
C VAL A 142 -27.19 -2.17 14.31
N ALA A 143 -27.18 -1.67 13.07
CA ALA A 143 -28.20 -1.96 12.08
C ALA A 143 -27.53 -2.06 10.71
N THR A 144 -28.03 -2.96 9.87
CA THR A 144 -27.43 -3.26 8.58
C THR A 144 -28.47 -3.23 7.46
N ASP A 145 -27.99 -3.10 6.22
CA ASP A 145 -28.81 -3.23 5.01
C ASP A 145 -29.97 -2.23 4.90
N ILE A 146 -29.77 -0.99 5.35
CA ILE A 146 -30.74 0.09 5.12
C ILE A 146 -30.63 0.51 3.65
N GLU A 147 -31.57 0.05 2.82
CA GLU A 147 -31.58 0.35 1.38
C GLU A 147 -31.96 1.81 1.10
N CYS A 148 -31.11 2.49 0.33
CA CYS A 148 -31.36 3.83 -0.21
C CYS A 148 -31.38 3.78 -1.75
N ARG A 149 -31.88 4.84 -2.40
CA ARG A 149 -31.87 4.99 -3.86
C ARG A 149 -30.46 4.85 -4.45
N ASN A 150 -29.48 5.51 -3.83
CA ASN A 150 -28.11 5.59 -4.31
C ASN A 150 -27.13 4.77 -3.46
N GLY A 151 -27.61 3.76 -2.72
CA GLY A 151 -26.69 2.94 -1.92
C GLY A 151 -27.32 2.12 -0.80
N ILE A 152 -26.48 1.83 0.18
CA ILE A 152 -26.84 1.15 1.44
C ILE A 152 -26.21 1.92 2.61
N ILE A 153 -26.94 2.04 3.71
CA ILE A 153 -26.42 2.53 4.98
C ILE A 153 -26.27 1.35 5.93
N HIS A 154 -25.10 1.26 6.56
CA HIS A 154 -24.82 0.41 7.71
C HIS A 154 -24.58 1.29 8.91
N VAL A 155 -25.30 1.06 10.00
CA VAL A 155 -25.20 1.86 11.22
C VAL A 155 -24.10 1.29 12.10
N VAL A 156 -23.15 2.13 12.52
CA VAL A 156 -22.04 1.73 13.40
C VAL A 156 -22.14 2.44 14.75
N ASP A 157 -21.66 1.79 15.81
CA ASP A 157 -21.70 2.31 17.17
C ASP A 157 -20.45 3.12 17.57
N GLU A 158 -19.48 3.25 16.65
CA GLU A 158 -18.26 4.02 16.83
C GLU A 158 -17.88 4.75 15.54
N VAL A 159 -17.20 5.89 15.68
CA VAL A 159 -16.70 6.67 14.54
C VAL A 159 -15.40 6.04 14.03
N LEU A 160 -15.37 5.67 12.75
CA LEU A 160 -14.22 5.10 12.08
C LEU A 160 -13.17 6.20 11.83
N LEU A 161 -12.03 6.11 12.52
CA LEU A 161 -10.93 7.05 12.34
C LEU A 161 -9.86 6.43 11.43
N PRO A 162 -9.51 7.08 10.31
CA PRO A 162 -8.38 6.62 9.48
C PRO A 162 -7.06 6.79 10.24
N ALA A 163 -6.06 6.00 9.85
CA ALA A 163 -4.70 6.17 10.36
C ALA A 163 -4.15 7.54 9.95
N THR A 164 -3.81 8.37 10.93
CA THR A 164 -3.25 9.71 10.74
C THR A 164 -1.72 9.72 10.79
N LYS A 165 -1.13 8.73 11.46
CA LYS A 165 0.32 8.60 11.67
C LYS A 165 0.99 7.98 10.45
N THR A 166 2.15 8.52 10.09
CA THR A 166 3.02 8.03 9.04
C THR A 166 3.74 6.75 9.46
N ILE A 167 4.35 6.05 8.49
CA ILE A 167 5.10 4.83 8.76
C ILE A 167 6.21 5.03 9.83
N PRO A 168 7.07 6.07 9.76
CA PRO A 168 8.08 6.29 10.79
C PRO A 168 7.48 6.58 12.18
N GLU A 169 6.38 7.32 12.25
CA GLU A 169 5.71 7.64 13.53
C GLU A 169 5.15 6.38 14.19
N ILE A 170 4.51 5.50 13.42
CA ILE A 170 4.01 4.21 13.92
C ILE A 170 5.18 3.34 14.41
N ALA A 171 6.30 3.33 13.68
CA ALA A 171 7.47 2.55 14.07
C ALA A 171 8.05 3.02 15.42
N VAL A 172 8.09 4.33 15.66
CA VAL A 172 8.55 4.93 16.93
C VAL A 172 7.58 4.60 18.07
N GLU A 173 6.28 4.74 17.85
CA GLU A 173 5.26 4.49 18.89
C GLU A 173 5.17 3.02 19.30
N ALA A 174 5.34 2.10 18.36
CA ALA A 174 5.27 0.67 18.65
C ALA A 174 6.39 0.19 19.59
N GLY A 175 7.52 0.92 19.68
CA GLY A 175 8.61 0.64 20.61
C GLY A 175 9.41 -0.65 20.36
N VAL A 176 9.07 -1.43 19.32
CA VAL A 176 9.69 -2.71 18.95
C VAL A 176 10.54 -2.63 17.66
N PHE A 177 10.70 -1.43 17.11
CA PHE A 177 11.42 -1.14 15.87
C PHE A 177 12.60 -0.19 16.08
N ASN A 178 13.20 -0.17 17.28
CA ASN A 178 14.22 0.82 17.63
C ASN A 178 15.44 0.73 16.70
N THR A 179 15.85 -0.49 16.35
CA THR A 179 16.98 -0.75 15.44
C THR A 179 16.66 -0.28 14.03
N LEU A 180 15.43 -0.52 13.56
CA LEU A 180 14.97 -0.09 12.24
C LEU A 180 14.93 1.45 12.15
N VAL A 181 14.39 2.12 13.16
CA VAL A 181 14.33 3.59 13.22
C VAL A 181 15.73 4.18 13.26
N ALA A 182 16.64 3.63 14.07
CA ALA A 182 18.04 4.05 14.12
C ALA A 182 18.74 3.86 12.77
N ALA A 183 18.51 2.72 12.10
CA ALA A 183 19.05 2.43 10.78
C ALA A 183 18.50 3.39 9.72
N ALA A 184 17.19 3.65 9.72
CA ALA A 184 16.55 4.58 8.79
C ALA A 184 17.05 6.02 8.97
N SER A 185 17.30 6.42 10.22
CA SER A 185 17.91 7.71 10.55
C SER A 185 19.35 7.79 10.04
N ALA A 186 20.18 6.77 10.29
CA ALA A 186 21.56 6.73 9.79
C ALA A 186 21.66 6.72 8.25
N ALA A 187 20.64 6.19 7.58
CA ALA A 187 20.54 6.13 6.12
C ALA A 187 19.85 7.35 5.47
N ASP A 188 19.43 8.35 6.24
CA ASP A 188 18.63 9.51 5.79
C ASP A 188 17.34 9.12 5.04
N LEU A 189 16.68 8.02 5.47
CA LEU A 189 15.45 7.52 4.84
C LEU A 189 14.17 7.87 5.62
N VAL A 190 14.28 8.44 6.82
CA VAL A 190 13.11 8.81 7.64
C VAL A 190 12.19 9.78 6.89
N ASP A 191 12.75 10.83 6.29
CA ASP A 191 11.98 11.82 5.53
C ASP A 191 11.35 11.22 4.27
N VAL A 192 12.05 10.27 3.62
CA VAL A 192 11.54 9.56 2.44
C VAL A 192 10.36 8.68 2.81
N LEU A 193 10.47 7.93 3.91
CA LEU A 193 9.42 7.04 4.40
C LEU A 193 8.27 7.78 5.09
N GLY A 194 8.50 9.02 5.53
CA GLY A 194 7.48 9.94 6.06
C GLY A 194 6.85 10.84 5.00
N GLY A 195 7.40 10.86 3.79
CA GLY A 195 6.93 11.70 2.68
C GLY A 195 5.62 11.23 2.05
N GLU A 196 5.30 11.83 0.89
CA GLU A 196 4.10 11.50 0.11
C GLU A 196 4.18 10.05 -0.38
N GLY A 197 3.42 9.19 0.30
CA GLY A 197 3.21 7.79 -0.08
C GLY A 197 2.24 7.65 -1.26
N PRO A 198 1.77 6.42 -1.56
CA PRO A 198 1.78 5.28 -0.66
C PRO A 198 3.04 4.39 -0.72
N PHE A 199 3.46 3.88 0.43
CA PHE A 199 4.50 2.85 0.56
C PHE A 199 3.98 1.59 1.25
N THR A 200 4.60 0.46 0.97
CA THR A 200 4.46 -0.77 1.76
C THR A 200 5.82 -1.12 2.35
N VAL A 201 5.90 -1.19 3.67
CA VAL A 201 7.16 -1.45 4.38
C VAL A 201 7.09 -2.80 5.07
N PHE A 202 8.03 -3.68 4.72
CA PHE A 202 8.29 -4.91 5.46
C PHE A 202 9.20 -4.56 6.65
N ALA A 203 8.63 -4.30 7.82
CA ALA A 203 9.36 -3.81 8.98
C ALA A 203 9.91 -4.97 9.83
N PRO A 204 11.23 -5.21 9.86
CA PRO A 204 11.83 -6.16 10.79
C PRO A 204 11.76 -5.62 12.21
N ALA A 205 11.21 -6.42 13.14
CA ALA A 205 11.26 -6.11 14.57
C ALA A 205 12.69 -6.21 15.11
N ASP A 206 12.96 -5.67 16.30
CA ASP A 206 14.29 -5.74 16.93
C ASP A 206 14.80 -7.19 17.07
N GLU A 207 13.90 -8.16 17.29
CA GLU A 207 14.20 -9.59 17.31
C GLU A 207 14.73 -10.13 15.98
N ALA A 208 14.27 -9.58 14.85
CA ALA A 208 14.73 -9.96 13.52
C ALA A 208 16.19 -9.54 13.28
N PHE A 209 16.59 -8.37 13.81
CA PHE A 209 17.99 -7.92 13.76
C PHE A 209 18.88 -8.77 14.66
N ALA A 210 18.36 -9.26 15.81
CA ALA A 210 19.10 -10.14 16.70
C ALA A 210 19.41 -11.52 16.10
N LYS A 211 18.66 -11.96 15.07
CA LYS A 211 18.95 -13.19 14.31
C LYS A 211 20.14 -13.06 13.35
N LEU A 212 20.59 -11.84 13.06
CA LEU A 212 21.77 -11.65 12.22
C LEU A 212 23.04 -12.11 12.94
N PRO A 213 24.07 -12.59 12.22
CA PRO A 213 25.34 -12.93 12.82
C PRO A 213 25.91 -11.77 13.64
N ALA A 214 26.50 -12.07 14.80
CA ALA A 214 27.09 -11.07 15.68
C ALA A 214 28.09 -10.18 14.92
N GLY A 215 28.03 -8.86 15.14
CA GLY A 215 28.84 -7.86 14.42
C GLY A 215 28.25 -7.38 13.09
N THR A 216 27.21 -8.04 12.53
CA THR A 216 26.59 -7.61 11.27
C THR A 216 25.92 -6.24 11.42
N VAL A 217 25.07 -6.07 12.44
CA VAL A 217 24.37 -4.80 12.68
C VAL A 217 25.35 -3.67 12.96
N GLU A 218 26.35 -3.92 13.82
CA GLU A 218 27.40 -2.95 14.13
C GLU A 218 28.15 -2.52 12.87
N SER A 219 28.54 -3.48 12.02
CA SER A 219 29.20 -3.18 10.75
C SER A 219 28.31 -2.36 9.80
N LEU A 220 27.01 -2.66 9.74
CA LEU A 220 26.06 -1.96 8.88
C LEU A 220 25.78 -0.52 9.33
N LEU A 221 25.88 -0.25 10.64
CA LEU A 221 25.73 1.08 11.23
C LEU A 221 27.01 1.95 11.10
N LEU A 222 28.13 1.39 10.66
CA LEU A 222 29.34 2.18 10.40
C LEU A 222 29.10 3.17 9.24
N PRO A 223 29.62 4.41 9.33
CA PRO A 223 29.45 5.42 8.28
C PRO A 223 29.91 4.96 6.88
N GLU A 224 30.94 4.12 6.82
CA GLU A 224 31.45 3.51 5.58
C GLU A 224 30.45 2.57 4.89
N ASN A 225 29.53 1.98 5.65
CA ASN A 225 28.50 1.07 5.15
C ASN A 225 27.13 1.75 5.00
N LYS A 226 27.04 3.07 5.15
CA LYS A 226 25.80 3.84 5.00
C LYS A 226 25.05 3.53 3.70
N GLN A 227 25.76 3.38 2.57
CA GLN A 227 25.13 3.04 1.29
C GLN A 227 24.52 1.63 1.32
N LYS A 228 25.23 0.66 1.90
CA LYS A 228 24.72 -0.72 2.04
C LYS A 228 23.49 -0.75 2.95
N LEU A 229 23.51 0.01 4.04
CA LEU A 229 22.36 0.14 4.94
C LEU A 229 21.16 0.75 4.22
N ALA A 230 21.37 1.84 3.47
CA ALA A 230 20.31 2.45 2.65
C ALA A 230 19.75 1.48 1.61
N ASP A 231 20.59 0.67 0.98
CA ASP A 231 20.15 -0.34 0.00
C ASP A 231 19.35 -1.46 0.66
N ILE A 232 19.78 -1.97 1.83
CA ILE A 232 19.02 -2.94 2.62
C ILE A 232 17.65 -2.37 3.00
N LEU A 233 17.59 -1.14 3.51
CA LEU A 233 16.32 -0.52 3.89
C LEU A 233 15.41 -0.29 2.69
N LYS A 234 15.93 0.17 1.55
CA LYS A 234 15.17 0.27 0.29
C LYS A 234 14.65 -1.08 -0.20
N TYR A 235 15.34 -2.18 0.10
CA TYR A 235 14.89 -3.53 -0.22
C TYR A 235 13.70 -3.99 0.65
N HIS A 236 13.46 -3.36 1.80
CA HIS A 236 12.27 -3.61 2.62
C HIS A 236 11.06 -2.79 2.20
N VAL A 237 11.21 -1.85 1.25
CA VAL A 237 10.18 -0.88 0.91
C VAL A 237 9.71 -1.11 -0.52
N VAL A 238 8.40 -1.20 -0.70
CA VAL A 238 7.72 -1.33 -2.00
C VAL A 238 6.87 -0.08 -2.22
N ALA A 239 6.85 0.44 -3.44
CA ALA A 239 5.96 1.55 -3.80
C ALA A 239 4.52 1.05 -3.97
N GLY A 240 3.53 1.79 -3.45
CA GLY A 240 2.12 1.39 -3.45
C GLY A 240 1.63 0.85 -2.11
N ARG A 241 0.31 0.83 -1.92
CA ARG A 241 -0.35 0.06 -0.84
C ARG A 241 -0.52 -1.38 -1.33
N VAL A 242 0.21 -2.31 -0.75
CA VAL A 242 0.15 -3.73 -1.10
C VAL A 242 -0.26 -4.51 0.14
N TYR A 243 -1.53 -4.91 0.17
CA TYR A 243 -2.08 -5.76 1.22
C TYR A 243 -1.66 -7.22 1.01
N ASP A 244 -1.74 -8.03 2.06
CA ASP A 244 -1.31 -9.43 2.03
C ASP A 244 -2.00 -10.26 0.93
N GLU A 245 -3.31 -10.10 0.74
CA GLU A 245 -4.07 -10.78 -0.32
C GLU A 245 -3.56 -10.44 -1.73
N GLN A 246 -3.20 -9.17 -1.95
CA GLN A 246 -2.65 -8.70 -3.21
C GLN A 246 -1.22 -9.19 -3.40
N ALA A 247 -0.42 -9.17 -2.34
CA ALA A 247 0.95 -9.67 -2.33
C ALA A 247 1.03 -11.16 -2.69
N VAL A 248 0.11 -11.98 -2.14
CA VAL A 248 0.02 -13.41 -2.47
C VAL A 248 -0.33 -13.63 -3.94
N LYS A 249 -1.24 -12.81 -4.50
CA LYS A 249 -1.63 -12.90 -5.92
C LYS A 249 -0.49 -12.50 -6.85
N SER A 250 0.27 -11.45 -6.51
CA SER A 250 1.37 -10.96 -7.35
C SER A 250 2.59 -11.87 -7.34
N ARG A 251 2.79 -12.68 -6.29
CA ARG A 251 3.94 -13.57 -6.05
C ARG A 251 5.32 -12.88 -5.99
N SER A 252 5.38 -11.61 -6.35
CA SER A 252 6.58 -10.79 -6.32
C SER A 252 6.20 -9.31 -6.25
N ALA A 253 7.10 -8.48 -5.73
CA ALA A 253 6.95 -7.03 -5.67
C ALA A 253 8.29 -6.33 -5.91
N ASN A 254 8.26 -5.23 -6.66
CA ASN A 254 9.46 -4.42 -6.92
C ASN A 254 9.72 -3.47 -5.75
N THR A 255 10.91 -3.54 -5.18
CA THR A 255 11.31 -2.69 -4.06
C THR A 255 11.87 -1.35 -4.57
N LEU A 256 12.04 -0.38 -3.67
CA LEU A 256 12.69 0.91 -3.97
C LEU A 256 14.17 0.75 -4.35
N LEU A 257 14.79 -0.39 -4.02
CA LEU A 257 16.13 -0.73 -4.49
C LEU A 257 16.14 -1.08 -6.00
N GLY A 258 14.97 -1.36 -6.59
CA GLY A 258 14.83 -1.84 -7.96
C GLY A 258 15.00 -3.36 -8.11
N ARG A 259 15.18 -4.07 -6.98
CA ARG A 259 15.20 -5.54 -6.93
C ARG A 259 13.87 -6.06 -6.43
N SER A 260 13.41 -7.19 -6.95
CA SER A 260 12.14 -7.76 -6.51
C SER A 260 12.32 -8.61 -5.24
N VAL A 261 11.32 -8.57 -4.37
CA VAL A 261 11.11 -9.57 -3.32
C VAL A 261 10.11 -10.60 -3.82
N GLN A 262 10.31 -11.87 -3.45
CA GLN A 262 9.36 -12.94 -3.73
C GLN A 262 8.35 -13.03 -2.60
N VAL A 263 7.08 -13.17 -2.93
CA VAL A 263 6.02 -13.35 -1.94
C VAL A 263 5.43 -14.74 -2.12
N LYS A 264 5.47 -15.55 -1.07
CA LYS A 264 4.96 -16.92 -1.07
C LYS A 264 4.09 -17.16 0.15
N PHE A 265 3.11 -18.06 0.02
CA PHE A 265 2.32 -18.53 1.15
C PHE A 265 2.78 -19.95 1.50
N ALA A 266 3.26 -20.15 2.73
CA ALA A 266 3.71 -21.44 3.24
C ALA A 266 2.85 -21.87 4.43
N ALA A 267 3.12 -23.04 5.01
CA ALA A 267 2.39 -23.54 6.18
C ALA A 267 2.45 -22.58 7.38
N ALA A 268 3.53 -21.80 7.51
CA ALA A 268 3.73 -20.78 8.55
C ALA A 268 3.03 -19.44 8.26
N GLY A 269 2.37 -19.30 7.09
CA GLY A 269 1.68 -18.07 6.68
C GLY A 269 2.35 -17.36 5.50
N LEU A 270 2.17 -16.04 5.44
CA LEU A 270 2.75 -15.20 4.40
C LEU A 270 4.26 -15.07 4.61
N MET A 271 5.04 -15.31 3.57
CA MET A 271 6.48 -15.15 3.57
C MET A 271 6.93 -14.19 2.47
N VAL A 272 7.93 -13.39 2.79
CA VAL A 272 8.63 -12.49 1.86
C VAL A 272 10.08 -12.94 1.79
N ASN A 273 10.49 -13.44 0.64
CA ASN A 273 11.67 -14.28 0.47
C ASN A 273 11.64 -15.44 1.46
N ASP A 274 12.50 -15.42 2.47
CA ASP A 274 12.57 -16.41 3.55
C ASP A 274 12.13 -15.85 4.92
N ALA A 275 11.75 -14.57 4.98
CA ALA A 275 11.20 -13.95 6.18
C ALA A 275 9.70 -14.25 6.31
N THR A 276 9.26 -14.57 7.52
CA THR A 276 7.84 -14.79 7.83
C THR A 276 7.21 -13.49 8.30
N VAL A 277 6.03 -13.16 7.76
CA VAL A 277 5.26 -11.99 8.18
C VAL A 277 4.47 -12.33 9.45
N THR A 278 4.83 -11.71 10.57
CA THR A 278 4.26 -11.98 11.91
C THR A 278 2.99 -11.16 12.17
N SER A 279 2.92 -9.96 11.62
CA SER A 279 1.73 -9.10 11.64
C SER A 279 1.56 -8.41 10.29
N LYS A 280 0.32 -8.29 9.83
CA LYS A 280 0.00 -7.86 8.48
C LYS A 280 -0.94 -6.65 8.51
N ASN A 281 -0.90 -5.87 7.43
CA ASN A 281 -1.89 -4.83 7.13
C ASN A 281 -2.02 -3.77 8.25
N VAL A 282 -0.90 -3.37 8.86
CA VAL A 282 -0.90 -2.24 9.79
C VAL A 282 -1.02 -0.95 8.97
N GLU A 283 -2.13 -0.24 9.13
CA GLU A 283 -2.45 0.96 8.35
C GLU A 283 -1.65 2.18 8.83
N ALA A 284 -1.06 2.89 7.87
CA ALA A 284 -0.42 4.17 8.06
C ALA A 284 -1.06 5.22 7.13
N SER A 285 -0.95 6.50 7.46
CA SER A 285 -1.48 7.58 6.62
C SER A 285 -0.88 7.55 5.20
N ASN A 286 0.42 7.25 5.11
CA ASN A 286 1.18 7.19 3.87
C ASN A 286 1.52 5.77 3.40
N GLY A 287 0.84 4.74 3.90
CA GLY A 287 1.13 3.37 3.46
C GLY A 287 0.62 2.24 4.33
N VAL A 288 1.25 1.08 4.20
CA VAL A 288 0.95 -0.15 4.95
C VAL A 288 2.25 -0.75 5.49
N ILE A 289 2.21 -1.25 6.72
CA ILE A 289 3.33 -1.95 7.36
C ILE A 289 2.99 -3.44 7.50
N HIS A 290 3.93 -4.29 7.12
CA HIS A 290 3.93 -5.72 7.40
C HIS A 290 5.14 -6.05 8.27
N ILE A 291 4.90 -6.56 9.46
CA ILE A 291 5.98 -6.90 10.40
C ILE A 291 6.59 -8.24 9.98
N VAL A 292 7.91 -8.29 9.82
CA VAL A 292 8.64 -9.51 9.45
C VAL A 292 9.59 -9.97 10.55
N ASP A 293 9.79 -11.28 10.62
CA ASP A 293 10.60 -11.93 11.67
C ASP A 293 12.10 -11.98 11.34
N SER A 294 12.50 -11.58 10.14
CA SER A 294 13.86 -11.66 9.62
C SER A 294 14.16 -10.45 8.73
N VAL A 295 15.41 -9.97 8.76
CA VAL A 295 15.86 -8.86 7.90
C VAL A 295 15.98 -9.37 6.45
N LEU A 296 15.32 -8.68 5.52
CA LEU A 296 15.43 -8.92 4.08
C LEU A 296 16.79 -8.42 3.58
N LEU A 297 17.70 -9.35 3.34
CA LEU A 297 18.96 -9.04 2.68
C LEU A 297 18.77 -9.11 1.17
N PRO A 298 19.13 -8.07 0.41
CA PRO A 298 19.14 -8.15 -1.04
C PRO A 298 20.11 -9.25 -1.48
N PRO A 299 19.82 -9.98 -2.57
CA PRO A 299 20.74 -11.00 -3.08
C PRO A 299 22.12 -10.38 -3.30
N SER A 300 23.19 -11.13 -2.99
CA SER A 300 24.57 -10.65 -3.06
C SER A 300 24.80 -9.92 -4.37
N ALA A 301 25.01 -8.61 -4.28
CA ALA A 301 25.32 -7.80 -5.44
C ALA A 301 26.65 -8.27 -6.01
N MET A 302 26.74 -8.31 -7.33
CA MET A 302 27.98 -8.62 -8.03
C MET A 302 29.06 -7.62 -7.57
N SER A 303 30.24 -8.11 -7.21
CA SER A 303 31.36 -7.23 -6.90
C SER A 303 31.82 -6.48 -8.16
N ALA A 304 32.50 -5.34 -7.98
CA ALA A 304 33.11 -4.63 -9.11
C ALA A 304 34.09 -5.51 -9.90
N GLY A 305 34.80 -6.43 -9.23
CA GLY A 305 35.73 -7.37 -9.85
C GLY A 305 35.03 -8.41 -10.72
N GLU A 306 33.93 -9.02 -10.23
CA GLU A 306 33.13 -9.96 -11.01
C GLU A 306 32.46 -9.28 -12.20
N ALA A 307 31.94 -8.07 -12.01
CA ALA A 307 31.36 -7.27 -13.08
C ALA A 307 32.40 -6.94 -14.15
N LEU A 308 33.61 -6.54 -13.74
CA LEU A 308 34.71 -6.30 -14.67
C LEU A 308 35.08 -7.56 -15.46
N ALA A 309 35.18 -8.71 -14.81
CA ALA A 309 35.51 -9.97 -15.47
C ALA A 309 34.50 -10.37 -16.56
N ILE A 310 33.21 -10.14 -16.32
CA ILE A 310 32.15 -10.36 -17.33
C ILE A 310 32.33 -9.43 -18.52
N LEU A 311 32.56 -8.14 -18.27
CA LEU A 311 32.75 -7.14 -19.32
C LEU A 311 34.02 -7.39 -20.14
N GLU A 312 35.11 -7.82 -19.50
CA GLU A 312 36.36 -8.16 -20.17
C GLU A 312 36.20 -9.42 -21.02
N SER A 313 35.55 -10.47 -20.50
CA SER A 313 35.24 -11.66 -21.29
C SER A 313 34.39 -11.35 -22.53
N ALA A 314 33.44 -10.42 -22.40
CA ALA A 314 32.62 -9.97 -23.53
C ALA A 314 33.47 -9.27 -24.60
N ILE A 315 34.42 -8.42 -24.21
CA ILE A 315 35.37 -7.76 -25.11
C ILE A 315 36.25 -8.79 -25.83
N ASP A 316 36.84 -9.72 -25.08
CA ASP A 316 37.76 -10.71 -25.62
C ASP A 316 37.10 -11.61 -26.66
N ARG A 317 35.81 -11.92 -26.46
CA ARG A 317 35.00 -12.69 -27.41
C ARG A 317 34.45 -11.83 -28.54
N GLY A 318 34.10 -10.57 -28.27
CA GLY A 318 33.44 -9.67 -29.22
C GLY A 318 34.39 -9.08 -30.27
N VAL A 319 35.64 -8.75 -29.90
CA VAL A 319 36.61 -8.13 -30.81
C VAL A 319 36.93 -9.03 -32.03
N PRO A 320 37.22 -10.34 -31.88
CA PRO A 320 37.43 -11.22 -33.03
C PRO A 320 36.17 -11.36 -33.90
N VAL A 321 34.99 -11.47 -33.29
CA VAL A 321 33.70 -11.58 -33.99
C VAL A 321 33.44 -10.34 -34.82
N TYR A 322 33.69 -9.15 -34.26
CA TYR A 322 33.61 -7.88 -34.99
C TYR A 322 34.56 -7.83 -36.18
N ASN A 323 35.85 -8.13 -35.97
CA ASN A 323 36.86 -8.08 -37.03
C ASN A 323 36.62 -9.11 -38.16
N SER A 324 35.86 -10.17 -37.88
CA SER A 324 35.42 -11.15 -38.88
C SER A 324 34.16 -10.73 -39.67
N GLY A 325 33.62 -9.53 -39.43
CA GLY A 325 32.43 -8.99 -40.10
C GLY A 325 31.10 -9.42 -39.49
N HIS A 326 31.10 -10.23 -38.42
CA HIS A 326 29.89 -10.72 -37.75
C HIS A 326 29.36 -9.70 -36.72
N HIS A 327 29.08 -8.47 -37.16
CA HIS A 327 28.73 -7.37 -36.26
C HIS A 327 27.46 -7.60 -35.43
N ALA A 328 26.45 -8.27 -35.99
CA ALA A 328 25.23 -8.63 -35.25
C ALA A 328 25.53 -9.54 -34.05
N GLN A 329 26.35 -10.58 -34.25
CA GLN A 329 26.77 -11.48 -33.17
C GLN A 329 27.60 -10.75 -32.11
N CYS A 330 28.42 -9.78 -32.52
CA CYS A 330 29.14 -8.90 -31.58
C CYS A 330 28.18 -8.04 -30.75
N CYS A 331 27.12 -7.51 -31.35
CA CYS A 331 26.07 -6.78 -30.63
C CYS A 331 25.39 -7.66 -29.58
N ASP A 332 25.08 -8.90 -29.91
CA ASP A 332 24.47 -9.85 -28.96
C ASP A 332 25.40 -10.12 -27.77
N LEU A 333 26.69 -10.32 -28.01
CA LEU A 333 27.67 -10.52 -26.94
C LEU A 333 27.75 -9.32 -25.99
N TYR A 334 27.85 -8.10 -26.53
CA TYR A 334 27.95 -6.88 -25.73
C TYR A 334 26.66 -6.53 -25.00
N SER A 335 25.50 -6.67 -25.66
CA SER A 335 24.20 -6.39 -25.04
C SER A 335 23.88 -7.40 -23.93
N ASN A 336 24.18 -8.69 -24.13
CA ASN A 336 24.02 -9.71 -23.10
C ASN A 336 24.90 -9.43 -21.88
N ALA A 337 26.16 -9.03 -22.07
CA ALA A 337 27.05 -8.68 -20.96
C ALA A 337 26.56 -7.44 -20.19
N LEU A 338 26.12 -6.40 -20.89
CA LEU A 338 25.55 -5.20 -20.26
C LEU A 338 24.28 -5.51 -19.48
N ASN A 339 23.38 -6.34 -20.03
CA ASN A 339 22.19 -6.80 -19.32
C ASN A 339 22.54 -7.63 -18.10
N GLN A 340 23.48 -8.59 -18.23
CA GLN A 340 23.91 -9.42 -17.12
C GLN A 340 24.44 -8.59 -15.95
N VAL A 341 25.31 -7.61 -16.22
CA VAL A 341 25.88 -6.73 -15.18
C VAL A 341 24.82 -5.78 -14.60
N LYS A 342 23.90 -5.28 -15.44
CA LYS A 342 22.77 -4.45 -15.00
C LYS A 342 21.80 -5.20 -14.10
N ASP A 343 21.43 -6.42 -14.48
CA ASP A 343 20.39 -7.21 -13.83
C ASP A 343 20.89 -7.87 -12.55
N ALA A 344 22.11 -8.39 -12.55
CA ALA A 344 22.74 -8.92 -11.33
C ALA A 344 22.96 -7.78 -10.32
N GLY A 345 23.35 -6.62 -10.84
CA GLY A 345 23.55 -5.39 -10.12
C GLY A 345 24.80 -5.35 -9.26
N VAL A 346 25.50 -4.21 -9.30
CA VAL A 346 26.86 -4.07 -8.77
C VAL A 346 26.86 -3.29 -7.46
N ASP A 347 27.53 -3.85 -6.44
CA ASP A 347 27.57 -3.28 -5.09
C ASP A 347 28.04 -1.80 -5.11
N GLY A 348 27.28 -0.93 -4.45
CA GLY A 348 27.53 0.52 -4.38
C GLY A 348 27.48 1.29 -5.72
N MET A 349 27.12 0.65 -6.84
CA MET A 349 27.17 1.26 -8.17
C MET A 349 25.92 1.01 -9.03
N GLN A 350 24.86 0.42 -8.47
CA GLN A 350 23.68 -0.01 -9.24
C GLN A 350 23.06 1.09 -10.12
N ASN A 351 22.84 2.28 -9.56
CA ASN A 351 22.25 3.40 -10.31
C ASN A 351 23.13 3.82 -11.49
N TYR A 352 24.45 3.86 -11.29
CA TYR A 352 25.41 4.20 -12.33
C TYR A 352 25.42 3.13 -13.42
N VAL A 353 25.50 1.84 -13.04
CA VAL A 353 25.48 0.71 -13.95
C VAL A 353 24.20 0.69 -14.78
N SER A 354 23.04 0.81 -14.12
CA SER A 354 21.74 0.78 -14.79
C SER A 354 21.57 1.94 -15.76
N THR A 355 22.07 3.13 -15.40
CA THR A 355 22.05 4.32 -16.28
C THR A 355 22.93 4.11 -17.51
N VAL A 356 24.20 3.72 -17.31
CA VAL A 356 25.16 3.55 -18.42
C VAL A 356 24.73 2.42 -19.36
N ALA A 357 24.32 1.28 -18.81
CA ALA A 357 23.84 0.15 -19.59
C ALA A 357 22.58 0.52 -20.40
N SER A 358 21.60 1.17 -19.76
CA SER A 358 20.36 1.57 -20.46
C SER A 358 20.62 2.61 -21.55
N ASN A 359 21.50 3.57 -21.31
CA ASN A 359 21.91 4.56 -22.33
C ASN A 359 22.64 3.90 -23.50
N ALA A 360 23.52 2.93 -23.23
CA ALA A 360 24.23 2.20 -24.28
C ALA A 360 23.27 1.39 -25.17
N MET A 361 22.30 0.70 -24.55
CA MET A 361 21.26 -0.04 -25.27
C MET A 361 20.33 0.88 -26.06
N HIS A 362 19.94 2.01 -25.48
CA HIS A 362 19.12 3.00 -26.17
C HIS A 362 19.86 3.54 -27.41
N ASN A 363 21.11 3.97 -27.26
CA ASN A 363 21.91 4.45 -28.39
C ASN A 363 22.10 3.38 -29.47
N ALA A 364 22.32 2.12 -29.08
CA ALA A 364 22.38 1.02 -30.03
C ALA A 364 21.05 0.84 -30.78
N SER A 365 19.91 0.96 -30.12
CA SER A 365 18.59 0.86 -30.78
C SER A 365 18.35 1.93 -31.85
N GLN A 366 19.01 3.09 -31.74
CA GLN A 366 18.87 4.22 -32.67
C GLN A 366 19.82 4.14 -33.88
N THR A 367 20.73 3.17 -33.91
CA THR A 367 21.73 3.04 -34.98
C THR A 367 21.28 2.05 -36.05
N VAL A 368 21.52 2.43 -37.32
CA VAL A 368 20.96 1.75 -38.50
C VAL A 368 21.75 0.50 -38.88
N ASN A 369 23.07 0.48 -38.66
CA ASN A 369 23.93 -0.65 -39.03
C ASN A 369 24.54 -1.34 -37.79
N ASP A 370 24.80 -2.64 -37.91
CA ASP A 370 25.27 -3.45 -36.79
C ASP A 370 26.70 -3.11 -36.33
N ALA A 371 27.50 -2.51 -37.20
CA ALA A 371 28.86 -2.08 -36.85
C ALA A 371 28.83 -0.92 -35.84
N ASP A 372 28.00 0.09 -36.10
CA ASP A 372 27.81 1.24 -35.23
C ASP A 372 27.06 0.87 -33.95
N ARG A 373 26.12 -0.08 -34.03
CA ARG A 373 25.44 -0.69 -32.87
C ARG A 373 26.46 -1.31 -31.91
N ALA A 374 27.40 -2.10 -32.43
CA ALA A 374 28.44 -2.72 -31.62
C ALA A 374 29.35 -1.68 -30.94
N TRP A 375 29.71 -0.58 -31.64
CA TRP A 375 30.48 0.52 -31.06
C TRP A 375 29.70 1.33 -30.01
N ALA A 376 28.38 1.50 -30.17
CA ALA A 376 27.54 2.14 -29.17
C ALA A 376 27.52 1.31 -27.86
N LEU A 377 27.35 -0.01 -27.96
CA LEU A 377 27.40 -0.92 -26.82
C LEU A 377 28.80 -0.94 -26.19
N ARG A 378 29.86 -0.99 -27.01
CA ARG A 378 31.26 -1.00 -26.55
C ARG A 378 31.60 0.24 -25.72
N ARG A 379 31.15 1.43 -26.12
CA ARG A 379 31.35 2.67 -25.34
C ARG A 379 30.72 2.60 -23.94
N GLY A 380 29.56 1.94 -23.82
CA GLY A 380 28.93 1.65 -22.53
C GLY A 380 29.80 0.75 -21.66
N ILE A 381 30.27 -0.35 -22.24
CA ILE A 381 31.17 -1.30 -21.56
C ILE A 381 32.45 -0.59 -21.09
N ASP A 382 33.12 0.19 -21.95
CA ASP A 382 34.36 0.87 -21.59
C ASP A 382 34.17 1.88 -20.45
N SER A 383 33.03 2.59 -20.43
CA SER A 383 32.67 3.50 -19.32
C SER A 383 32.53 2.77 -17.99
N LEU A 384 31.88 1.60 -17.98
CA LEU A 384 31.77 0.76 -16.79
C LEU A 384 33.12 0.22 -16.34
N ARG A 385 33.96 -0.23 -17.28
CA ARG A 385 35.31 -0.75 -16.96
C ARG A 385 36.17 0.29 -16.26
N VAL A 386 36.19 1.53 -16.74
CA VAL A 386 36.94 2.64 -16.11
C VAL A 386 36.44 2.87 -14.67
N ARG A 387 35.12 2.85 -14.47
CA ARG A 387 34.54 3.02 -13.13
C ARG A 387 34.90 1.88 -12.19
N PHE A 388 34.76 0.64 -12.63
CA PHE A 388 35.08 -0.54 -11.81
C PHE A 388 36.58 -0.63 -11.50
N GLY A 389 37.45 -0.37 -12.49
CA GLY A 389 38.90 -0.32 -12.27
C GLY A 389 39.30 0.74 -11.24
N SER A 390 38.67 1.91 -11.26
CA SER A 390 38.92 2.97 -10.27
C SER A 390 38.44 2.62 -8.86
N ALA A 391 37.40 1.78 -8.74
CA ALA A 391 36.83 1.36 -7.47
C ALA A 391 37.65 0.26 -6.77
N MET A 392 38.46 -0.50 -7.50
CA MET A 392 39.31 -1.57 -6.94
C MET A 392 40.70 -1.10 -6.47
N VAL A 393 41.10 0.12 -6.82
CA VAL A 393 42.41 0.71 -6.44
C VAL A 393 42.30 1.50 -5.12
N ARG A 394 41.09 1.68 -4.60
CA ARG A 394 40.80 2.27 -3.28
C ARG A 394 40.40 1.17 -2.32
#